data_AF-A0A947M1G3-F1
#
_entry.id   AF-A0A947M1G3-F1
#
_cell.length_a   1.000
_cell.length_b   1.000
_cell.length_c   1.000
_cell.angle_alpha   90.00
_cell.angle_beta   90.00
_cell.angle_gamma   90.00
#
_symmetry.space_group_name_H-M   'P 1'
#
loop_
_entity.id
_entity.type
_entity.pdbx_description
1 polymer ?
#
loop_
_entity_poly.entity_id
_entity_poly.type
_entity_poly.pdbx_seq_one_letter_code
_entity_poly.pdbx_strand_id
1 'polypeptide(L)'
;MSNNVPMRNRLERLRHDLGAKVRRRAGAMACDNPLYNWSLGGSVPDKMAVIPTDSWPGDPERGRWLCGGAFALADGMVLELAGDYWEPEGVAESWLTAMHGFEWLRDLRALGGDAARRQARDMVLSWMKRYHNWDCFAWRGDVTGMRVGNWIAL
;
A
#
# COMPACT_ATOMS: atom_id res chain seq x y z
N MET A 1 -49.76 -22.38 -11.94
CA MET A 1 -48.64 -22.80 -11.07
C MET A 1 -47.55 -21.74 -11.15
N SER A 2 -47.45 -20.87 -10.14
CA SER A 2 -46.53 -19.73 -10.11
C SER A 2 -45.21 -20.14 -9.44
N ASN A 3 -44.11 -20.14 -10.20
CA ASN A 3 -42.77 -20.49 -9.73
C ASN A 3 -42.08 -19.26 -9.13
N ASN A 4 -42.10 -19.15 -7.81
CA ASN A 4 -41.51 -18.05 -7.04
C ASN A 4 -40.05 -18.34 -6.64
N VAL A 5 -39.15 -18.42 -7.64
CA VAL A 5 -37.72 -18.80 -7.46
C VAL A 5 -36.72 -17.66 -7.77
N PRO A 6 -36.85 -16.41 -7.24
CA PRO A 6 -35.68 -15.51 -7.26
C PRO A 6 -35.20 -15.04 -5.88
N MET A 7 -35.95 -15.23 -4.78
CA MET A 7 -35.58 -14.63 -3.47
C MET A 7 -34.65 -15.47 -2.58
N ARG A 8 -34.68 -16.82 -2.66
CA ARG A 8 -33.87 -17.68 -1.76
C ARG A 8 -32.35 -17.52 -1.98
N ASN A 9 -31.91 -17.34 -3.23
CA ASN A 9 -30.49 -17.17 -3.58
C ASN A 9 -29.88 -15.81 -3.18
N ARG A 10 -30.71 -14.83 -2.80
CA ARG A 10 -30.22 -13.50 -2.38
C ARG A 10 -29.85 -13.47 -0.90
N LEU A 11 -30.59 -14.21 -0.08
CA LEU A 11 -30.38 -14.27 1.37
C LEU A 11 -29.17 -15.12 1.76
N GLU A 12 -28.86 -16.17 1.00
CA GLU A 12 -27.66 -16.99 1.24
C GLU A 12 -26.37 -16.25 0.85
N ARG A 13 -26.37 -15.49 -0.25
CA ARG A 13 -25.24 -14.62 -0.63
C ARG A 13 -25.00 -13.52 0.40
N LEU A 14 -26.06 -12.89 0.91
CA LEU A 14 -25.95 -11.86 1.95
C LEU A 14 -25.32 -12.40 3.24
N ARG A 15 -25.64 -13.63 3.66
CA ARG A 15 -25.02 -14.24 4.86
C ARG A 15 -23.53 -14.54 4.68
N HIS A 16 -23.11 -14.94 3.48
CA HIS A 16 -21.70 -15.19 3.17
C HIS A 16 -20.88 -13.89 3.14
N ASP A 17 -21.43 -12.83 2.55
CA ASP A 17 -20.80 -11.52 2.44
C ASP A 17 -20.71 -10.78 3.79
N LEU A 18 -21.74 -10.91 4.62
CA LEU A 18 -21.76 -10.36 5.98
C LEU A 18 -20.72 -11.03 6.88
N GLY A 19 -20.56 -12.36 6.80
CA GLY A 19 -19.53 -13.08 7.56
C GLY A 19 -18.10 -12.70 7.16
N ALA A 20 -17.85 -12.48 5.87
CA ALA A 20 -16.55 -12.00 5.39
C ALA A 20 -16.25 -10.58 5.88
N LYS A 21 -17.23 -9.67 5.87
CA LYS A 21 -17.09 -8.29 6.36
C LYS A 21 -16.90 -8.21 7.88
N VAL A 22 -17.60 -9.04 8.64
CA VAL A 22 -17.47 -9.11 10.12
C VAL A 22 -16.10 -9.65 10.53
N ARG A 23 -15.58 -10.69 9.86
CA ARG A 23 -14.23 -11.21 10.13
C ARG A 23 -13.13 -10.21 9.77
N ARG A 24 -13.28 -9.46 8.66
CA ARG A 24 -12.36 -8.37 8.30
C ARG A 24 -12.33 -7.27 9.38
N ARG A 25 -13.49 -6.89 9.95
CA ARG A 25 -13.57 -5.92 11.05
C ARG A 25 -13.03 -6.44 12.38
N ALA A 26 -13.27 -7.71 12.71
CA ALA A 26 -12.76 -8.31 13.94
C ALA A 26 -11.23 -8.46 13.93
N GLY A 27 -10.65 -8.84 12.77
CA GLY A 27 -9.19 -8.84 12.59
C GLY A 27 -8.58 -7.43 12.66
N ALA A 28 -9.27 -6.42 12.11
CA ALA A 28 -8.83 -5.03 12.18
C ALA A 28 -8.80 -4.48 13.62
N MET A 29 -9.76 -4.86 14.48
CA MET A 29 -9.79 -4.43 15.89
C MET A 29 -8.74 -5.12 16.77
N ALA A 30 -8.28 -6.32 16.41
CA ALA A 30 -7.25 -7.03 17.17
C ALA A 30 -5.85 -6.44 16.96
N CYS A 31 -5.62 -5.83 15.80
CA CYS A 31 -4.31 -5.28 15.41
C CYS A 31 -4.18 -3.77 15.70
N ASP A 32 -5.28 -3.07 15.99
CA ASP A 32 -5.32 -1.67 16.45
C ASP A 32 -5.09 -1.53 17.98
N ASN A 33 -4.41 -2.51 18.58
CA ASN A 33 -4.13 -2.53 20.01
C ASN A 33 -2.73 -1.95 20.27
N PRO A 34 -2.57 -0.89 21.10
CA PRO A 34 -1.27 -0.36 21.51
C PRO A 34 -0.30 -1.43 22.04
N LEU A 35 -0.82 -2.53 22.60
CA LEU A 35 -0.03 -3.68 23.04
C LEU A 35 0.65 -4.43 21.88
N TYR A 36 0.00 -4.51 20.72
CA TYR A 36 0.58 -5.11 19.52
C TYR A 36 1.78 -4.29 19.03
N ASN A 37 1.66 -2.97 18.97
CA ASN A 37 2.79 -2.08 18.63
C ASN A 37 3.96 -2.23 19.61
N TRP A 38 3.69 -2.35 20.92
CA TRP A 38 4.74 -2.60 21.91
C TRP A 38 5.44 -3.95 21.70
N SER A 39 4.68 -4.99 21.35
CA SER A 39 5.24 -6.33 21.09
C SER A 39 6.11 -6.42 19.83
N LEU A 40 5.99 -5.46 18.92
CA LEU A 40 6.82 -5.36 17.71
C LEU A 40 8.16 -4.65 17.96
N GLY A 41 8.35 -4.05 19.14
CA GLY A 41 9.62 -3.45 19.54
C GLY A 41 10.66 -4.51 19.89
N GLY A 42 11.68 -4.67 19.05
CA GLY A 42 12.78 -5.62 19.24
C GLY A 42 14.12 -5.07 18.77
N SER A 43 15.20 -5.84 18.96
CA SER A 43 16.53 -5.45 18.48
C SER A 43 16.60 -5.56 16.94
N VAL A 44 16.96 -4.45 16.29
CA VAL A 44 17.17 -4.40 14.83
C VAL A 44 18.64 -4.73 14.54
N PRO A 45 18.95 -5.63 13.58
CA PRO A 45 20.34 -5.91 13.21
C PRO A 45 21.05 -4.67 12.65
N ASP A 46 22.30 -4.43 13.09
CA ASP A 46 23.10 -3.26 12.64
C ASP A 46 23.49 -3.31 11.16
N LYS A 47 23.49 -4.50 10.54
CA LYS A 47 23.89 -4.68 9.13
C LYS A 47 23.18 -5.86 8.48
N MET A 48 22.91 -5.72 7.18
CA MET A 48 22.47 -6.83 6.34
C MET A 48 23.69 -7.61 5.83
N ALA A 49 23.63 -8.94 5.89
CA ALA A 49 24.70 -9.81 5.41
C ALA A 49 24.73 -9.92 3.87
N VAL A 50 23.60 -9.71 3.22
CA VAL A 50 23.43 -9.78 1.76
C VAL A 50 22.49 -8.66 1.34
N ILE A 51 22.86 -7.91 0.30
CA ILE A 51 21.98 -6.95 -0.37
C ILE A 51 21.54 -7.62 -1.66
N PRO A 52 20.26 -8.00 -1.79
CA PRO A 52 19.74 -8.56 -3.03
C PRO A 52 19.84 -7.50 -4.14
N THR A 53 20.33 -7.90 -5.30
CA THR A 53 20.32 -7.03 -6.48
C THR A 53 18.90 -6.92 -7.01
N ASP A 54 18.40 -5.71 -7.19
CA ASP A 54 17.11 -5.52 -7.87
C ASP A 54 17.24 -5.82 -9.36
N SER A 55 16.53 -6.85 -9.82
CA SER A 55 16.46 -7.23 -11.23
C SER A 55 15.38 -6.46 -11.99
N TRP A 56 14.49 -5.71 -11.30
CA TRP A 56 13.32 -5.11 -11.95
C TRP A 56 13.56 -3.64 -12.31
N PRO A 57 13.44 -3.26 -13.60
CA PRO A 57 13.62 -1.87 -14.02
C PRO A 57 12.42 -1.00 -13.61
N GLY A 58 12.69 0.23 -13.17
CA GLY A 58 11.67 1.26 -13.00
C GLY A 58 11.37 2.02 -14.30
N ASP A 59 10.31 2.82 -14.29
CA ASP A 59 9.85 3.65 -15.41
C ASP A 59 10.11 5.15 -15.13
N PRO A 60 11.00 5.81 -15.90
CA PRO A 60 11.31 7.21 -15.69
C PRO A 60 10.15 8.17 -16.00
N GLU A 61 9.16 7.78 -16.83
CA GLU A 61 7.96 8.61 -17.07
C GLU A 61 7.06 8.63 -15.83
N ARG A 62 6.85 7.48 -15.17
CA ARG A 62 6.12 7.44 -13.90
C ARG A 62 6.83 8.26 -12.82
N GLY A 63 8.16 8.19 -12.78
CA GLY A 63 8.98 9.04 -11.91
C GLY A 63 8.78 10.54 -12.20
N ARG A 64 8.60 10.94 -13.46
CA ARG A 64 8.32 12.33 -13.85
C ARG A 64 6.96 12.79 -13.35
N TRP A 65 5.92 11.97 -13.51
CA TRP A 65 4.60 12.26 -12.96
C TRP A 65 4.66 12.46 -11.45
N LEU A 66 5.37 11.57 -10.73
CA LEU A 66 5.56 11.68 -9.28
C LEU A 66 6.23 12.99 -8.87
N CYS A 67 7.31 13.39 -9.55
CA CYS A 67 7.95 14.68 -9.32
C CYS A 67 7.04 15.87 -9.67
N GLY A 68 6.10 15.68 -10.61
CA GLY A 68 5.09 16.66 -11.00
C GLY A 68 3.85 16.68 -10.10
N GLY A 69 3.82 15.88 -9.03
CA GLY A 69 2.67 15.84 -8.11
C GLY A 69 1.52 14.96 -8.61
N ALA A 70 1.80 13.93 -9.41
CA ALA A 70 0.80 12.95 -9.84
C ALA A 70 1.33 11.52 -9.73
N PHE A 71 0.45 10.55 -9.49
CA PHE A 71 0.81 9.14 -9.39
C PHE A 71 0.15 8.34 -10.50
N ALA A 72 0.99 7.71 -11.31
CA ALA A 72 0.59 6.92 -12.46
C ALA A 72 0.77 5.42 -12.17
N LEU A 73 -0.26 4.63 -12.41
CA LEU A 73 -0.21 3.17 -12.38
C LEU A 73 0.17 2.60 -13.76
N ALA A 74 0.59 1.34 -13.77
CA ALA A 74 0.93 0.61 -15.01
C ALA A 74 -0.28 0.41 -15.94
N ASP A 75 -1.51 0.47 -15.42
CA ASP A 75 -2.75 0.40 -16.21
C ASP A 75 -3.14 1.74 -16.86
N GLY A 76 -2.34 2.80 -16.65
CA GLY A 76 -2.56 4.13 -17.20
C GLY A 76 -3.44 5.04 -16.35
N MET A 77 -3.93 4.59 -15.18
CA MET A 77 -4.62 5.47 -14.24
C MET A 77 -3.63 6.48 -13.66
N VAL A 78 -3.94 7.77 -13.78
CA VAL A 78 -3.14 8.87 -13.20
C VAL A 78 -4.02 9.67 -12.25
N LEU A 79 -3.55 9.88 -11.02
CA LEU A 79 -4.22 10.69 -10.00
C LEU A 79 -3.29 11.82 -9.55
N GLU A 80 -3.81 13.03 -9.40
CA GLU A 80 -3.07 14.13 -8.78
C GLU A 80 -2.86 13.86 -7.27
N LEU A 81 -1.64 14.08 -6.80
CA LEU A 81 -1.25 13.97 -5.39
C LEU A 81 -1.54 15.30 -4.67
N ALA A 82 -2.83 15.56 -4.42
CA ALA A 82 -3.29 16.71 -3.68
C ALA A 82 -3.83 16.31 -2.30
N GLY A 83 -3.67 17.19 -1.30
CA GLY A 83 -4.17 16.96 0.06
C GLY A 83 -3.62 15.69 0.70
N ASP A 84 -4.50 14.83 1.20
CA ASP A 84 -4.16 13.56 1.84
C ASP A 84 -4.11 12.42 0.82
N TYR A 85 -3.12 12.46 -0.06
CA TYR A 85 -2.96 11.51 -1.17
C TYR A 85 -2.60 10.09 -0.74
N TRP A 86 -2.44 9.82 0.56
CA TRP A 86 -2.28 8.46 1.07
C TRP A 86 -3.61 7.72 1.17
N GLU A 87 -4.72 8.45 1.37
CA GLU A 87 -6.07 7.89 1.50
C GLU A 87 -7.08 8.66 0.62
N PRO A 88 -6.88 8.73 -0.71
CA PRO A 88 -7.83 9.40 -1.59
C PRO A 88 -9.17 8.64 -1.64
N GLU A 89 -10.26 9.39 -1.66
CA GLU A 89 -11.60 8.80 -1.78
C GLU A 89 -11.85 8.23 -3.18
N GLY A 90 -12.57 7.11 -3.26
CA GLY A 90 -13.05 6.57 -4.54
C GLY A 90 -12.01 5.87 -5.41
N VAL A 91 -10.78 5.64 -4.92
CA VAL A 91 -9.77 4.87 -5.64
C VAL A 91 -9.93 3.36 -5.44
N ALA A 92 -9.42 2.59 -6.39
CA ALA A 92 -9.36 1.14 -6.28
C ALA A 92 -8.32 0.70 -5.23
N GLU A 93 -8.54 -0.47 -4.63
CA GLU A 93 -7.61 -1.08 -3.66
C GLU A 93 -6.21 -1.32 -4.26
N SER A 94 -6.12 -1.58 -5.58
CA SER A 94 -4.86 -1.72 -6.32
C SER A 94 -4.04 -0.44 -6.31
N TRP A 95 -4.70 0.72 -6.42
CA TRP A 95 -4.04 2.03 -6.37
C TRP A 95 -3.42 2.27 -5.00
N LEU A 96 -4.17 2.02 -3.92
CA LEU A 96 -3.67 2.13 -2.56
C LEU A 96 -2.53 1.14 -2.32
N THR A 97 -2.66 -0.10 -2.81
CA THR A 97 -1.61 -1.12 -2.68
C THR A 97 -0.31 -0.65 -3.34
N ALA A 98 -0.37 -0.08 -4.54
CA ALA A 98 0.79 0.45 -5.25
C ALA A 98 1.41 1.66 -4.52
N MET A 99 0.57 2.58 -4.03
CA MET A 99 1.02 3.77 -3.30
C MET A 99 1.75 3.41 -2.00
N HIS A 100 1.19 2.48 -1.21
CA HIS A 100 1.78 2.02 0.05
C HIS A 100 2.89 0.97 -0.13
N GLY A 101 2.99 0.34 -1.30
CA GLY A 101 3.94 -0.73 -1.62
C GLY A 101 5.33 -0.25 -2.04
N PHE A 102 5.52 1.05 -2.27
CA PHE A 102 6.82 1.69 -2.58
C PHE A 102 7.49 1.22 -3.89
N GLU A 103 6.74 0.63 -4.82
CA GLU A 103 7.29 0.27 -6.14
C GLU A 103 7.78 1.51 -6.91
N TRP A 104 7.13 2.65 -6.68
CA TRP A 104 7.49 3.95 -7.24
C TRP A 104 8.89 4.46 -6.86
N LEU A 105 9.54 3.89 -5.83
CA LEU A 105 10.93 4.20 -5.56
C LEU A 105 11.84 3.74 -6.71
N ARG A 106 11.50 2.65 -7.41
CA ARG A 106 12.20 2.19 -8.62
C ARG A 106 12.03 3.18 -9.76
N ASP A 107 10.83 3.71 -9.94
CA ASP A 107 10.53 4.70 -10.98
C ASP A 107 11.30 6.00 -10.73
N LEU A 108 11.38 6.47 -9.48
CA LEU A 108 12.20 7.62 -9.11
C LEU A 108 13.70 7.35 -9.27
N ARG A 109 14.18 6.13 -8.97
CA ARG A 109 15.56 5.73 -9.21
C ARG A 109 15.88 5.71 -10.72
N ALA A 110 14.97 5.20 -11.55
CA ALA A 110 15.11 5.16 -12.99
C ALA A 110 15.11 6.56 -13.63
N LEU A 111 14.27 7.47 -13.11
CA LEU A 111 14.32 8.89 -13.50
C LEU A 111 15.65 9.55 -13.12
N GLY A 112 16.12 9.29 -11.90
CA GLY A 112 17.37 9.84 -11.39
C GLY A 112 17.35 11.35 -11.14
N GLY A 113 18.51 11.90 -10.78
CA GLY A 113 18.68 13.33 -10.49
C GLY A 113 18.22 13.76 -9.09
N ASP A 114 18.54 15.00 -8.74
CA ASP A 114 18.37 15.55 -7.39
C ASP A 114 16.91 15.75 -7.01
N ALA A 115 16.05 16.03 -7.99
CA ALA A 115 14.61 16.17 -7.78
C ALA A 115 13.99 14.83 -7.38
N ALA A 116 14.25 13.75 -8.14
CA ALA A 116 13.72 12.43 -7.84
C ALA A 116 14.20 11.89 -6.48
N ARG A 117 15.48 12.11 -6.12
CA ARG A 117 16.01 11.73 -4.79
C ARG A 117 15.41 12.53 -3.64
N ARG A 118 15.03 13.80 -3.86
CA ARG A 118 14.29 14.60 -2.88
C ARG A 118 12.88 14.09 -2.74
N GLN A 119 12.17 13.94 -3.85
CA GLN A 119 10.80 13.41 -3.88
C GLN A 119 10.69 12.05 -3.17
N ALA A 120 11.63 11.13 -3.45
CA ALA A 120 11.65 9.82 -2.80
C ALA A 120 11.76 9.93 -1.28
N ARG A 121 12.70 10.75 -0.78
CA ARG A 121 12.88 10.96 0.66
C ARG A 121 11.68 11.63 1.28
N ASP A 122 11.13 12.66 0.66
CA ASP A 122 10.00 13.42 1.18
C ASP A 122 8.75 12.54 1.31
N MET A 123 8.46 11.72 0.29
CA MET A 123 7.35 10.78 0.33
C MET A 123 7.55 9.67 1.37
N VAL A 124 8.74 9.08 1.47
CA VAL A 124 9.04 8.07 2.50
C VAL A 124 8.91 8.66 3.91
N LEU A 125 9.47 9.84 4.15
CA LEU A 125 9.37 10.53 5.44
C LEU A 125 7.93 10.91 5.78
N SER A 126 7.15 11.36 4.79
CA SER A 126 5.72 11.61 4.95
C SER A 126 4.97 10.34 5.32
N TRP A 127 5.26 9.22 4.67
CA TRP A 127 4.65 7.93 4.97
C TRP A 127 4.98 7.49 6.40
N MET A 128 6.26 7.54 6.79
CA MET A 128 6.69 7.18 8.15
C MET A 128 6.02 8.06 9.20
N LYS A 129 5.89 9.37 8.95
CA LYS A 129 5.20 10.28 9.87
C LYS A 129 3.72 9.91 10.03
N ARG A 130 3.02 9.58 8.93
CA ARG A 130 1.59 9.26 8.97
C ARG A 130 1.31 7.87 9.52
N TYR A 131 2.03 6.86 9.05
CA TYR A 131 1.81 5.44 9.38
C TYR A 131 2.83 4.90 10.39
N HIS A 132 3.29 5.74 11.33
CA HIS A 132 4.17 5.30 12.43
C HIS A 132 3.47 4.33 13.39
N ASN A 133 2.15 4.45 13.51
CA ASN A 133 1.31 3.49 14.20
C ASN A 133 0.71 2.50 13.20
N TRP A 134 0.27 1.36 13.72
CA TRP A 134 -0.47 0.37 12.98
C TRP A 134 -1.69 0.98 12.26
N ASP A 135 -1.88 0.55 11.02
CA ASP A 135 -3.05 0.86 10.18
C ASP A 135 -3.47 -0.41 9.42
N CYS A 136 -4.77 -0.64 9.32
CA CYS A 136 -5.32 -1.88 8.79
C CYS A 136 -4.98 -2.16 7.32
N PHE A 137 -4.74 -1.12 6.52
CA PHE A 137 -4.38 -1.25 5.12
C PHE A 137 -2.87 -1.15 4.92
N ALA A 138 -2.25 -0.08 5.42
CA ALA A 138 -0.83 0.20 5.23
C ALA A 138 0.06 -0.89 5.83
N TRP A 139 -0.37 -1.56 6.92
CA TRP A 139 0.35 -2.65 7.59
C TRP A 139 -0.15 -4.05 7.22
N ARG A 140 -1.00 -4.17 6.20
CA ARG A 140 -1.38 -5.48 5.67
C ARG A 140 -0.13 -6.24 5.20
N GLY A 141 -0.10 -7.56 5.43
CA GLY A 141 1.12 -8.36 5.28
C GLY A 141 1.70 -8.39 3.87
N ASP A 142 0.85 -8.43 2.85
CA ASP A 142 1.21 -8.32 1.43
C ASP A 142 1.80 -6.94 1.07
N VAL A 143 1.16 -5.86 1.52
CA VAL A 143 1.64 -4.47 1.30
C VAL A 143 2.97 -4.24 2.01
N THR A 144 3.09 -4.73 3.24
CA THR A 144 4.33 -4.64 4.03
C THR A 144 5.46 -5.44 3.38
N GLY A 145 5.17 -6.65 2.90
CA GLY A 145 6.14 -7.48 2.18
C GLY A 145 6.64 -6.79 0.91
N MET A 146 5.74 -6.20 0.11
CA MET A 146 6.11 -5.40 -1.07
C MET A 146 7.02 -4.24 -0.69
N ARG A 147 6.64 -3.47 0.33
CA ARG A 147 7.39 -2.30 0.78
C ARG A 147 8.80 -2.68 1.25
N VAL A 148 8.93 -3.71 2.08
CA VAL A 148 10.23 -4.22 2.54
C VAL A 148 11.07 -4.71 1.36
N GLY A 149 10.47 -5.45 0.43
CA GLY A 149 11.14 -5.93 -0.78
C GLY A 149 11.68 -4.79 -1.64
N ASN A 150 10.85 -3.79 -1.93
CA ASN A 150 11.25 -2.61 -2.70
C ASN A 150 12.30 -1.76 -1.97
N TRP A 151 12.26 -1.70 -0.64
CA TRP A 151 13.23 -0.93 0.12
C TRP A 151 14.62 -1.58 0.14
N ILE A 152 14.70 -2.91 0.26
CA ILE A 152 15.97 -3.64 0.37
C ILE A 152 16.62 -3.86 -1.00
N ALA A 153 15.83 -3.97 -2.08
CA ALA A 153 16.36 -4.19 -3.42
C ALA A 153 17.05 -2.94 -4.00
N LEU A 154 16.68 -1.75 -3.54
CA LEU A 154 17.11 -0.45 -4.09
C LEU A 154 18.47 0.05 -3.64
#